data_AF-A0A392RJB8-F1
#
_entry.id   AF-A0A392RJB8-F1
#
_cell.length_a   1.000
_cell.length_b   1.000
_cell.length_c   1.000
_cell.angle_alpha   90.00
_cell.angle_beta   90.00
_cell.angle_gamma   90.00
#
_symmetry.space_group_name_H-M   'P 1'
#
loop_
_entity.id
_entity.type
_entity.pdbx_description
1 polymer ?
#
loop_
_entity_poly.entity_id
_entity_poly.type
_entity_poly.pdbx_seq_one_letter_code
_entity_poly.pdbx_strand_id
1 'polypeptide(L)'
;MKIDSTYYKQMVGSLVYMTATRPDLMYAVSLISRFMESPTELHHQAVKKILRYLKGTVSYGLFYKKSERNKLVGFGDRDYVGDLDDRKSTFRYVFLLSGAAVSWSSKKQPVVTLST
;
A
#
# COMPACT_ATOMS: atom_id res chain seq x y z
N MET A 1 25.74 6.41 -3.05
CA MET A 1 25.95 5.35 -2.02
C MET A 1 24.97 4.22 -2.29
N LYS A 2 25.42 2.96 -2.23
CA LYS A 2 24.51 1.80 -2.30
C LYS A 2 23.83 1.64 -0.95
N ILE A 3 22.51 1.48 -0.96
CA ILE A 3 21.76 1.07 0.23
C ILE A 3 21.94 -0.44 0.40
N ASP A 4 22.17 -0.90 1.63
CA ASP A 4 22.17 -2.32 1.93
C ASP A 4 20.78 -2.91 1.65
N SER A 5 20.73 -3.85 0.70
CA SER A 5 19.50 -4.50 0.27
C SER A 5 18.88 -5.31 1.41
N THR A 6 19.67 -5.88 2.31
CA THR A 6 19.18 -6.64 3.47
C THR A 6 18.45 -5.71 4.43
N TYR A 7 19.07 -4.59 4.78
CA TYR A 7 18.46 -3.59 5.65
C TYR A 7 17.19 -2.99 5.04
N TYR A 8 17.20 -2.70 3.73
CA TYR A 8 16.00 -2.24 3.01
C TYR A 8 14.87 -3.26 3.05
N LYS A 9 15.15 -4.53 2.74
CA LYS A 9 14.19 -5.64 2.78
C LYS A 9 13.58 -5.80 4.17
N GLN A 10 14.36 -5.65 5.25
CA GLN A 10 13.87 -5.69 6.62
C GLN A 10 12.85 -4.57 6.90
N MET A 11 13.19 -3.32 6.58
CA MET A 11 12.27 -2.18 6.78
C MET A 11 10.97 -2.34 5.98
N VAL A 12 11.07 -2.75 4.71
CA VAL A 12 9.90 -2.99 3.85
C VAL A 12 9.06 -4.13 4.42
N GLY A 13 9.66 -5.23 4.86
CA GLY A 13 8.96 -6.37 5.47
C GLY A 13 8.16 -5.97 6.72
N SER A 14 8.75 -5.16 7.59
CA SER A 14 8.03 -4.60 8.75
C SER A 14 6.86 -3.71 8.33
N LEU A 15 7.03 -2.90 7.29
CA LEU A 15 5.94 -2.07 6.76
C LEU A 15 4.82 -2.91 6.12
N VAL A 16 5.16 -4.01 5.43
CA VAL A 16 4.18 -4.96 4.87
C VAL A 16 3.32 -5.53 5.99
N TYR A 17 3.91 -5.93 7.11
CA TYR A 17 3.15 -6.41 8.27
C TYR A 17 2.16 -5.34 8.79
N MET A 18 2.60 -4.08 8.87
CA MET A 18 1.73 -2.97 9.31
C MET A 18 0.52 -2.74 8.40
N THR A 19 0.62 -3.05 7.10
CA THR A 19 -0.51 -2.89 6.17
C THR A 19 -1.73 -3.74 6.53
N ALA A 20 -1.59 -4.76 7.37
CA ALA A 20 -2.69 -5.59 7.87
C ALA A 20 -3.64 -4.82 8.82
N THR A 21 -3.20 -3.72 9.41
CA THR A 21 -4.03 -2.87 10.30
C THR A 21 -4.16 -1.43 9.79
N ARG A 22 -3.35 -1.05 8.82
CA ARG A 22 -3.27 0.30 8.26
C ARG A 22 -3.48 0.28 6.73
N PRO A 23 -4.74 0.25 6.27
CA PRO A 23 -5.06 0.23 4.83
C PRO A 23 -4.53 1.43 4.06
N ASP A 24 -4.39 2.58 4.72
CA ASP A 24 -3.85 3.82 4.16
C ASP A 24 -2.40 3.69 3.67
N LEU A 25 -1.62 2.74 4.23
CA LEU A 25 -0.24 2.49 3.82
C LEU A 25 -0.11 1.58 2.60
N MET A 26 -1.18 0.85 2.26
CA MET A 26 -1.13 -0.29 1.33
C MET A 26 -0.46 0.09 0.02
N TYR A 27 -0.89 1.18 -0.62
CA TYR A 27 -0.31 1.61 -1.88
C TYR A 27 1.18 1.96 -1.78
N ALA A 28 1.55 2.80 -0.81
CA ALA A 28 2.93 3.26 -0.66
C ALA A 28 3.87 2.08 -0.38
N VAL A 29 3.46 1.15 0.47
CA VAL A 29 4.24 -0.05 0.81
C VAL A 29 4.35 -0.99 -0.40
N SER A 30 3.25 -1.22 -1.13
CA SER A 30 3.28 -2.01 -2.37
C SER A 30 4.20 -1.42 -3.44
N LEU A 31 4.36 -0.09 -3.49
CA LEU A 31 5.25 0.58 -4.44
C LEU A 31 6.72 0.37 -4.07
N ILE A 32 7.12 0.68 -2.83
CA ILE A 32 8.52 0.54 -2.37
C ILE A 32 9.00 -0.92 -2.37
N SER A 33 8.06 -1.87 -2.22
CA SER A 33 8.34 -3.31 -2.27
C SER A 33 8.89 -3.78 -3.61
N ARG A 34 8.64 -3.03 -4.70
CA ARG A 34 9.14 -3.38 -6.04
C ARG A 34 10.65 -3.24 -6.16
N PHE A 35 11.26 -2.42 -5.30
CA PHE A 35 12.67 -2.06 -5.39
C PHE A 35 13.54 -2.77 -4.34
N MET A 36 13.08 -3.92 -3.85
CA MET A 36 13.80 -4.69 -2.81
C MET A 36 15.13 -5.27 -3.30
N GLU A 37 15.26 -5.56 -4.59
CA GLU A 37 16.47 -6.21 -5.13
C GLU A 37 17.63 -5.23 -5.33
N SER A 38 17.33 -4.01 -5.77
CA SER A 38 18.33 -2.95 -5.97
C SER A 38 17.76 -1.59 -5.52
N PRO A 39 17.72 -1.33 -4.20
CA PRO A 39 17.19 -0.08 -3.67
C PRO A 39 18.14 1.09 -3.96
N THR A 40 17.56 2.24 -4.31
CA THR A 40 18.28 3.51 -4.49
C THR A 40 18.09 4.39 -3.26
N GLU A 41 18.85 5.47 -3.17
CA GLU A 41 18.66 6.47 -2.12
C GLU A 41 17.23 7.06 -2.13
N LEU A 42 16.65 7.25 -3.31
CA LEU A 42 15.26 7.73 -3.45
C LEU A 42 14.26 6.75 -2.82
N HIS A 43 14.44 5.44 -3.04
CA HIS A 43 13.59 4.42 -2.43
C HIS A 43 13.74 4.41 -0.90
N HIS A 44 14.97 4.55 -0.41
CA HIS A 44 15.23 4.62 1.02
C HIS A 44 14.64 5.87 1.68
N GLN A 45 14.67 7.02 1.01
CA GLN A 45 14.00 8.24 1.46
C GLN A 45 12.47 8.08 1.50
N ALA A 46 11.88 7.37 0.52
CA ALA A 46 10.45 7.06 0.53
C ALA A 46 10.07 6.19 1.74
N VAL A 47 10.87 5.17 2.08
CA VAL A 47 10.69 4.37 3.31
C VAL A 47 10.74 5.26 4.55
N LYS A 48 11.73 6.15 4.66
CA LYS A 48 11.83 7.10 5.79
C LYS A 48 10.62 8.03 5.89
N LYS A 49 10.06 8.46 4.76
CA LYS A 49 8.84 9.28 4.73
C LYS A 49 7.63 8.51 5.27
N ILE A 50 7.48 7.24 4.90
CA ILE A 50 6.43 6.37 5.45
C ILE A 50 6.60 6.17 6.96
N LEU A 51 7.82 5.91 7.43
CA LEU A 51 8.11 5.78 8.86
C LEU A 51 7.82 7.07 9.64
N ARG A 52 8.12 8.23 9.06
CA ARG A 52 7.78 9.54 9.65
C ARG A 52 6.29 9.75 9.74
N TYR A 53 5.54 9.38 8.69
CA TYR A 53 4.09 9.44 8.69
C TYR A 53 3.49 8.52 9.76
N LEU A 54 4.01 7.30 9.91
CA LEU A 54 3.62 6.38 10.99
C LEU A 54 3.86 6.98 12.37
N LYS A 55 5.05 7.57 12.60
CA LYS A 55 5.36 8.25 13.87
C LYS A 55 4.39 9.40 14.17
N GLY A 56 3.93 10.13 13.16
CA GLY A 56 2.94 11.19 13.32
C GLY A 56 1.49 10.71 13.46
N THR A 57 1.21 9.46 13.10
CA THR A 57 -0.14 8.87 13.07
C THR A 57 -0.24 7.60 13.90
N VAL A 58 0.52 7.52 15.00
CA VAL A 58 0.50 6.35 15.90
C VAL A 58 -0.88 6.11 16.51
N SER A 59 -1.67 7.17 16.69
CA SER A 59 -3.05 7.08 17.18
C SER A 59 -4.07 6.58 16.15
N TYR A 60 -3.68 6.43 14.88
CA TYR A 60 -4.59 6.01 13.82
C TYR A 60 -4.68 4.49 13.79
N GLY A 61 -5.90 3.97 13.69
CA GLY A 61 -6.17 2.55 13.58
C GLY A 61 -7.59 2.27 13.11
N LEU A 62 -7.90 1.00 12.92
CA LEU A 62 -9.25 0.55 12.57
C LEU A 62 -10.11 0.45 13.82
N PHE A 63 -11.25 1.14 13.81
CA PHE A 63 -12.24 1.06 14.88
C PHE A 63 -13.50 0.36 14.37
N TYR A 64 -13.79 -0.81 14.95
CA TYR A 64 -14.97 -1.58 14.62
C TYR A 64 -16.04 -1.35 15.68
N LYS A 65 -17.13 -0.69 15.29
CA LYS A 65 -18.30 -0.53 16.15
C LYS A 65 -19.36 -1.54 15.74
N LYS A 66 -20.01 -2.16 16.73
CA LYS A 66 -21.21 -2.95 16.47
C LYS A 66 -22.28 -2.00 15.90
N SER A 67 -22.74 -2.32 14.70
CA SER A 67 -23.83 -1.63 14.01
C SER A 67 -24.92 -2.67 13.77
N GLU A 68 -26.18 -2.28 13.97
CA GLU A 68 -27.33 -3.14 13.67
C GLU A 68 -27.51 -3.34 12.16
N ARG A 69 -26.93 -2.44 11.35
CA ARG A 69 -26.95 -2.53 9.89
C ARG A 69 -25.64 -3.11 9.38
N ASN A 70 -25.66 -4.38 8.98
CA ASN A 70 -24.55 -5.10 8.34
C ASN A 70 -24.41 -4.72 6.86
N LYS A 71 -24.13 -3.44 6.58
CA LYS A 71 -23.94 -2.98 5.21
C LYS A 71 -22.48 -3.20 4.79
N LEU A 72 -22.29 -4.02 3.76
CA LEU A 72 -21.02 -4.16 3.05
C LEU A 72 -20.97 -3.16 1.90
N VAL A 73 -19.90 -2.36 1.83
CA VAL A 73 -19.66 -1.38 0.76
C VAL A 73 -18.27 -1.61 0.19
N GLY A 74 -18.16 -1.73 -1.13
CA GLY A 74 -16.88 -1.87 -1.82
C GLY A 74 -16.57 -0.63 -2.65
N PHE A 75 -15.32 -0.19 -2.58
CA PHE A 75 -14.75 0.80 -3.50
C PHE A 75 -13.61 0.15 -4.25
N GLY A 76 -13.51 0.44 -5.55
CA GLY A 76 -12.46 -0.07 -6.41
C GLY A 76 -11.99 1.03 -7.35
N ASP A 77 -10.69 1.07 -7.57
CA ASP A 77 -10.04 2.05 -8.44
C ASP A 77 -9.01 1.36 -9.35
N ARG A 78 -8.87 1.91 -10.56
CA ARG A 78 -7.97 1.43 -11.60
C ARG A 78 -7.22 2.62 -12.18
N ASP A 79 -5.99 2.80 -11.75
CA ASP A 79 -5.09 3.78 -12.34
C ASP A 79 -4.46 3.18 -13.61
N TYR A 80 -4.93 3.60 -14.79
CA TYR A 80 -4.22 3.41 -16.08
C TYR A 80 -3.26 4.60 -16.26
N VAL A 81 -2.03 4.37 -16.78
CA VAL A 81 -1.01 5.41 -17.07
C VAL A 81 -0.33 6.07 -15.85
N GLY A 82 -0.65 5.70 -14.61
CA GLY A 82 -0.01 6.30 -13.42
C GLY A 82 1.46 5.89 -13.16
N ASP A 83 1.94 4.83 -13.82
CA ASP A 83 3.30 4.28 -13.63
C ASP A 83 4.15 4.57 -14.87
N LEU A 84 4.97 5.63 -14.83
CA LEU A 84 5.81 6.08 -15.95
C LEU A 84 6.88 5.06 -16.34
N ASP A 85 7.29 4.19 -15.41
CA ASP A 85 8.34 3.20 -15.65
C ASP A 85 7.85 2.07 -16.58
N ASP A 86 6.69 1.48 -16.28
CA ASP A 86 6.23 0.26 -16.97
C ASP A 86 4.88 0.39 -17.68
N ARG A 87 4.17 1.52 -17.55
CA ARG A 87 2.79 1.74 -18.05
C ARG A 87 1.76 0.70 -17.59
N LYS A 88 2.08 -0.07 -16.55
CA LYS A 88 1.20 -1.10 -15.99
C LYS A 88 0.23 -0.47 -14.99
N SER A 89 -1.04 -0.83 -15.13
CA SER A 89 -2.09 -0.36 -14.24
C SER A 89 -1.92 -0.87 -12.82
N THR A 90 -2.34 -0.08 -11.84
CA THR A 90 -2.48 -0.53 -10.45
C THR A 90 -3.97 -0.64 -10.12
N PHE A 91 -4.41 -1.83 -9.73
CA PHE A 91 -5.76 -2.05 -9.22
C PHE A 91 -5.75 -1.93 -7.70
N ARG A 92 -6.68 -1.17 -7.16
CA ARG A 92 -6.88 -1.03 -5.71
C ARG A 92 -8.32 -1.26 -5.34
N TYR A 93 -8.55 -1.80 -4.16
CA TYR A 93 -9.89 -1.88 -3.59
C TYR A 93 -9.86 -1.76 -2.06
N VAL A 94 -11.00 -1.37 -1.52
CA VAL A 94 -11.30 -1.44 -0.09
C VAL A 94 -12.76 -1.83 0.10
N PHE A 95 -13.00 -2.82 0.96
CA PHE A 95 -14.31 -3.22 1.43
C PHE A 95 -14.50 -2.75 2.86
N LEU A 96 -15.63 -2.10 3.12
CA LEU A 96 -16.04 -1.64 4.43
C LEU A 96 -17.27 -2.42 4.88
N LEU A 97 -17.22 -2.92 6.11
CA LEU A 97 -18.36 -3.48 6.81
C LEU A 97 -18.77 -2.52 7.92
N SER A 98 -20.03 -2.07 7.89
CA SER A 98 -20.56 -1.18 8.92
C SER A 98 -19.74 0.12 9.10
N GLY A 99 -19.12 0.58 8.01
CA GLY A 99 -18.28 1.80 7.99
C GLY A 99 -16.81 1.58 8.34
N ALA A 100 -16.38 0.37 8.73
CA ALA A 100 -14.98 0.05 9.01
C ALA A 100 -14.38 -0.84 7.90
N ALA A 101 -13.15 -0.55 7.48
CA ALA A 101 -12.46 -1.35 6.45
C ALA A 101 -12.17 -2.77 6.96
N VAL A 102 -12.56 -3.80 6.20
CA VAL A 102 -12.38 -5.22 6.55
C VAL A 102 -11.50 -5.98 5.57
N SER A 103 -11.36 -5.48 4.33
CA SER A 103 -10.50 -6.08 3.32
C SER A 103 -10.03 -5.00 2.34
N TRP A 104 -8.76 -5.05 1.95
CA TRP A 104 -8.18 -4.08 1.04
C TRP A 104 -6.96 -4.68 0.33
N SER A 105 -6.65 -4.14 -0.85
CA SER A 105 -5.44 -4.51 -1.58
C SER A 105 -5.04 -3.40 -2.54
N SER A 106 -3.74 -3.33 -2.84
CA SER A 106 -3.18 -2.57 -3.95
C SER A 106 -2.26 -3.49 -4.73
N LYS A 107 -2.61 -3.82 -5.97
CA LYS A 107 -1.86 -4.77 -6.80
C LYS A 107 -1.56 -4.17 -8.16
N LYS A 108 -0.27 -4.17 -8.52
CA LYS A 108 0.17 -3.89 -9.90
C LYS A 108 -0.28 -5.04 -10.79
N GLN A 109 -0.88 -4.74 -11.94
CA GLN A 109 -1.19 -5.76 -12.93
C GLN A 109 0.12 -6.32 -13.53
N PRO A 110 0.22 -7.64 -13.74
CA PRO A 110 1.43 -8.23 -14.31
C PRO A 110 1.60 -7.87 -15.80
N VAL A 111 0.49 -7.67 -16.50
CA VAL A 111 0.40 -7.43 -17.95
C VAL A 111 -0.23 -6.05 -18.19
N VAL A 112 0.19 -5.38 -19.26
CA VAL A 112 -0.44 -4.14 -19.73
C VAL A 112 -1.79 -4.52 -20.36
N THR A 113 -2.87 -4.01 -19.80
CA THR A 113 -4.21 -4.21 -20.35
C THR A 113 -4.46 -3.19 -21.45
N LEU A 114 -4.46 -3.66 -22.71
CA LEU A 114 -4.97 -2.91 -23.86
C LEU A 114 -6.43 -3.31 -24.02
N SER A 115 -7.34 -2.43 -23.60
CA SER A 115 -8.77 -2.55 -23.88
C SER A 115 -9.12 -1.39 -24.81
N THR A 116 -9.45 -1.70 -26.06
CA THR A 116 -9.99 -0.77 -27.07
C THR A 116 -11.43 -0.41 -26.77
#